data_AF-A0A1J7JYI6-F1
#
_entry.id   AF-A0A1J7JYI6-F1
#
_cell.length_a   1.000
_cell.length_b   1.000
_cell.length_c   1.000
_cell.angle_alpha   90.00
_cell.angle_beta   90.00
_cell.angle_gamma   90.00
#
_symmetry.space_group_name_H-M   'P 1'
#
loop_
_entity.id
_entity.type
_entity.pdbx_description
1 polymer ?
#
loop_
_entity_poly.entity_id
_entity_poly.type
_entity_poly.pdbx_seq_one_letter_code
_entity_poly.pdbx_strand_id
1 'polypeptide(L)'
;MTPSGYWTAALAFTRNLPRLTTLQLISWNRAVSVVPGLNPNLRKLQLSTLAFRSADPLLSDHIHQLATLCPHLEELAVETRRSRGDASEVALYRALGRLPRLQHLRLDLDASPTPFIEVVGGDGTVVSDTPVEPWFDAWGAEYMRSMFVDGFLFPSLFPHRKGHLLDVFVNSAVDEGLARSIFAVVDGAKSTIGGGEVLPLERLEVAAGNGNLFPHTQQRTSWSALEPYLHDALARKWLVRRDVRDDARQVLHVRELCHRDQCPCGARGTPRGLCDWGLRKAHQRLGTAEYRELMDKGGPFAEVWRRLWPDRGDGRGWWEAWESWPLELGSAG
;
A
#
# COMPACT_ATOMS: atom_id res chain seq x y z
N MET A 1 20.67 11.03 8.24
CA MET A 1 21.27 10.39 9.43
C MET A 1 22.35 9.44 8.95
N THR A 2 23.54 9.46 9.55
CA THR A 2 24.54 8.42 9.30
C THR A 2 23.98 7.07 9.75
N PRO A 3 24.06 6.01 8.93
CA PRO A 3 23.63 4.69 9.36
C PRO A 3 24.41 4.32 10.63
N SER A 4 23.72 3.80 11.64
CA SER A 4 24.41 3.27 12.83
C SER A 4 25.51 2.28 12.41
N GLY A 5 26.54 2.10 13.23
CA GLY A 5 27.63 1.17 12.92
C GLY A 5 27.14 -0.24 12.53
N TYR A 6 25.99 -0.65 13.08
CA TYR A 6 25.29 -1.87 12.70
C TYR A 6 24.89 -1.89 11.22
N TRP A 7 24.19 -0.86 10.72
CA TRP A 7 23.72 -0.81 9.33
C TRP A 7 24.87 -0.73 8.34
N THR A 8 25.92 0.02 8.66
CA THR A 8 27.13 0.08 7.84
C THR A 8 27.79 -1.30 7.71
N ALA A 9 27.90 -2.05 8.82
CA ALA A 9 28.43 -3.41 8.80
C ALA A 9 27.52 -4.38 8.02
N ALA A 10 26.19 -4.28 8.17
CA ALA A 10 25.24 -5.11 7.45
C ALA A 10 25.28 -4.88 5.92
N LEU A 11 25.39 -3.61 5.49
CA LEU A 11 25.54 -3.26 4.07
C LEU A 11 26.89 -3.74 3.52
N ALA A 12 27.98 -3.58 4.28
CA ALA A 12 29.28 -4.11 3.89
C ALA A 12 29.28 -5.64 3.77
N PHE A 13 28.61 -6.33 4.69
CA PHE A 13 28.46 -7.78 4.65
C PHE A 13 27.71 -8.22 3.38
N THR A 14 26.51 -7.67 3.14
CA THR A 14 25.68 -8.03 1.99
C THR A 14 26.36 -7.76 0.65
N ARG A 15 27.07 -6.64 0.52
CA ARG A 15 27.82 -6.30 -0.70
C ARG A 15 28.94 -7.30 -1.01
N ASN A 16 29.63 -7.79 0.01
CA ASN A 16 30.80 -8.64 -0.14
C ASN A 16 30.48 -10.14 -0.21
N LEU A 17 29.20 -10.54 -0.22
CA LEU A 17 28.82 -11.93 -0.44
C LEU A 17 29.02 -12.33 -1.92
N PRO A 18 29.98 -13.20 -2.24
CA PRO A 18 30.21 -13.60 -3.62
C PRO A 18 29.01 -14.42 -4.12
N ARG A 19 28.58 -14.16 -5.37
CA ARG A 19 27.48 -14.88 -6.05
C ARG A 19 26.10 -14.70 -5.43
N LEU A 20 25.86 -13.65 -4.65
CA LEU A 20 24.53 -13.37 -4.11
C LEU A 20 23.56 -12.99 -5.25
N THR A 21 22.61 -13.88 -5.57
CA THR A 21 21.59 -13.66 -6.59
C THR A 21 20.21 -13.36 -6.02
N THR A 22 19.97 -13.73 -4.75
CA THR A 22 18.70 -13.51 -4.06
C THR A 22 18.96 -12.86 -2.71
N LEU A 23 18.31 -11.73 -2.44
CA LEU A 23 18.42 -11.01 -1.18
C LEU A 23 17.01 -10.70 -0.68
N GLN A 24 16.73 -11.14 0.54
CA GLN A 24 15.50 -10.79 1.25
C GLN A 24 15.88 -10.04 2.52
N LEU A 25 15.44 -8.79 2.60
CA LEU A 25 15.58 -7.96 3.78
C LEU A 25 14.19 -7.76 4.34
N ILE A 26 13.92 -8.49 5.42
CA ILE A 26 12.66 -8.40 6.16
C ILE A 26 12.88 -7.39 7.27
N SER A 27 11.85 -6.60 7.57
CA SER A 27 11.90 -5.61 8.63
C SER A 27 12.98 -4.54 8.44
N TRP A 28 13.30 -4.22 7.17
CA TRP A 28 14.32 -3.23 6.85
C TRP A 28 13.91 -1.82 7.30
N ASN A 29 14.87 -1.05 7.78
CA ASN A 29 14.61 0.33 8.20
C ASN A 29 14.53 1.25 6.98
N ARG A 30 13.35 1.87 6.76
CA ARG A 30 13.10 2.82 5.66
C ARG A 30 14.09 4.00 5.64
N ALA A 31 14.63 4.40 6.79
CA ALA A 31 15.60 5.49 6.88
C ALA A 31 17.02 5.10 6.39
N VAL A 32 17.27 3.82 6.09
CA VAL A 32 18.57 3.33 5.65
C VAL A 32 18.47 2.90 4.19
N SER A 33 19.20 3.59 3.31
CA SER A 33 19.30 3.16 1.92
C SER A 33 19.98 1.79 1.84
N VAL A 34 19.33 0.83 1.17
CA VAL A 34 19.89 -0.50 0.92
C VAL A 34 20.92 -0.49 -0.20
N VAL A 35 20.86 0.52 -1.07
CA VAL A 35 21.66 0.66 -2.30
C VAL A 35 23.16 0.37 -2.09
N PRO A 36 23.84 0.88 -1.04
CA PRO A 36 25.26 0.61 -0.83
C PRO A 36 25.62 -0.86 -0.55
N GLY A 37 24.64 -1.68 -0.15
CA GLY A 37 24.81 -3.10 0.19
C GLY A 37 24.46 -4.07 -0.94
N LEU A 38 24.00 -3.56 -2.09
CA LEU A 38 23.50 -4.41 -3.16
C LEU A 38 24.64 -5.01 -4.00
N ASN A 39 24.43 -6.26 -4.42
CA ASN A 39 25.35 -6.99 -5.28
C ASN A 39 24.93 -6.82 -6.75
N PRO A 40 25.86 -6.62 -7.70
CA PRO A 40 25.50 -6.47 -9.11
C PRO A 40 24.93 -7.72 -9.78
N ASN A 41 25.18 -8.90 -9.19
CA ASN A 41 24.63 -10.17 -9.69
C ASN A 41 23.23 -10.47 -9.17
N LEU A 42 22.61 -9.54 -8.45
CA LEU A 42 21.30 -9.74 -7.84
C LEU A 42 20.22 -9.87 -8.92
N ARG A 43 19.45 -10.95 -8.82
CA ARG A 43 18.30 -11.27 -9.69
C ARG A 43 16.98 -11.14 -8.95
N LYS A 44 16.98 -11.36 -7.64
CA LYS A 44 15.78 -11.32 -6.80
C LYS A 44 16.03 -10.44 -5.58
N LEU A 45 15.21 -9.41 -5.43
CA LEU A 45 15.26 -8.51 -4.28
C LEU A 45 13.88 -8.42 -3.63
N GLN A 46 13.83 -8.72 -2.34
CA GLN A 46 12.66 -8.44 -1.52
C GLN A 46 13.04 -7.48 -0.40
N LEU A 47 12.42 -6.32 -0.40
CA LEU A 47 12.50 -5.31 0.64
C LEU A 47 11.15 -5.26 1.33
N SER A 48 11.06 -5.86 2.51
CA SER A 48 9.94 -5.68 3.41
C SER A 48 10.39 -4.76 4.52
N THR A 49 9.73 -3.63 4.66
CA THR A 49 10.06 -2.65 5.69
C THR A 49 9.21 -2.90 6.93
N LEU A 50 9.77 -2.66 8.11
CA LEU A 50 8.93 -2.51 9.29
C LEU A 50 8.19 -1.17 9.19
N ALA A 51 6.95 -1.19 9.66
CA ALA A 51 6.08 -0.05 9.89
C ALA A 51 6.66 0.92 10.96
N PHE A 52 7.86 1.45 10.72
CA PHE A 52 8.44 2.52 11.52
C PHE A 52 7.99 3.85 10.95
N ARG A 53 7.36 4.63 11.83
CA ARG A 53 6.57 5.85 11.54
C ARG A 53 7.37 7.07 11.08
N SER A 54 8.61 6.89 10.62
CA SER A 54 9.58 8.00 10.50
C SER A 54 10.24 8.16 9.15
N ALA A 55 9.94 7.31 8.15
CA ALA A 55 10.47 7.50 6.82
C ALA A 55 9.46 7.06 5.75
N ASP A 56 9.38 7.86 4.69
CA ASP A 56 8.63 7.48 3.50
C ASP A 56 9.20 6.19 2.92
N PRO A 57 8.35 5.36 2.29
CA PRO A 57 8.79 4.17 1.59
C PRO A 57 9.65 4.54 0.37
N LEU A 58 9.93 3.56 -0.47
CA LEU A 58 10.92 3.70 -1.53
C LEU A 58 10.53 4.79 -2.55
N LEU A 59 11.45 5.70 -2.88
CA LEU A 59 11.30 6.79 -3.85
C LEU A 59 11.87 6.43 -5.24
N SER A 60 11.51 7.21 -6.27
CA SER A 60 11.98 7.01 -7.66
C SER A 60 13.51 6.99 -7.79
N ASP A 61 14.22 7.86 -7.08
CA ASP A 61 15.69 7.93 -7.10
C ASP A 61 16.34 6.63 -6.62
N HIS A 62 15.75 5.97 -5.63
CA HIS A 62 16.22 4.67 -5.17
C HIS A 62 16.06 3.60 -6.27
N ILE A 63 14.98 3.65 -7.05
CA ILE A 63 14.77 2.74 -8.18
C ILE A 63 15.79 3.00 -9.30
N HIS A 64 16.10 4.25 -9.61
CA HIS A 64 17.13 4.57 -10.61
C HIS A 64 18.51 4.04 -10.20
N GLN A 65 18.84 4.14 -8.91
CA GLN A 65 20.05 3.54 -8.36
C GLN A 65 20.03 2.00 -8.45
N LEU A 66 18.89 1.37 -8.18
CA LEU A 66 18.71 -0.09 -8.38
C LEU A 66 18.98 -0.51 -9.82
N ALA A 67 18.46 0.23 -10.80
CA ALA A 67 18.67 -0.08 -12.21
C ALA A 67 20.13 0.00 -12.63
N THR A 68 20.90 0.89 -12.00
CA THR A 68 22.33 1.07 -12.27
C THR A 68 23.17 -0.03 -11.62
N LEU A 69 22.84 -0.40 -10.38
CA LEU A 69 23.64 -1.35 -9.61
C LEU A 69 23.29 -2.81 -9.87
N CYS A 70 22.02 -3.12 -10.12
CA CYS A 70 21.51 -4.48 -10.29
C CYS A 70 20.80 -4.61 -11.65
N PRO A 71 21.53 -4.51 -12.78
CA PRO A 71 20.93 -4.54 -14.12
C PRO A 71 20.28 -5.89 -14.47
N HIS A 72 20.60 -6.94 -13.72
CA HIS A 72 20.06 -8.29 -13.91
C HIS A 72 18.86 -8.63 -13.02
N LEU A 73 18.27 -7.63 -12.37
CA LEU A 73 17.13 -7.83 -11.49
C LEU A 73 15.89 -8.30 -12.26
N GLU A 74 15.41 -9.49 -11.94
CA GLU A 74 14.27 -10.19 -12.57
C GLU A 74 13.03 -10.14 -11.69
N GLU A 75 13.22 -10.20 -10.36
CA GLU A 75 12.14 -10.18 -9.38
C GLU A 75 12.37 -9.09 -8.34
N LEU A 76 11.36 -8.24 -8.15
CA LEU A 76 11.38 -7.18 -7.15
C LEU A 76 10.10 -7.22 -6.33
N ALA A 77 10.26 -7.29 -5.01
CA ALA A 77 9.17 -7.09 -4.06
C ALA A 77 9.53 -5.89 -3.18
N VAL A 78 8.75 -4.82 -3.29
CA VAL A 78 9.01 -3.55 -2.59
C VAL A 78 7.72 -2.94 -2.08
N GLU A 79 7.89 -2.08 -1.09
CA GLU A 79 6.84 -1.22 -0.61
C GLU A 79 7.01 0.20 -1.16
N THR A 80 5.90 0.83 -1.56
CA THR A 80 5.87 2.22 -2.04
C THR A 80 4.60 2.92 -1.55
N ARG A 81 4.62 4.25 -1.48
CA ARG A 81 3.47 5.02 -1.00
C ARG A 81 2.43 5.10 -2.10
N ARG A 82 1.17 4.83 -1.75
CA ARG A 82 0.04 5.21 -2.58
C ARG A 82 -0.33 6.64 -2.25
N SER A 83 -0.40 7.51 -3.25
CA SER A 83 -0.69 8.93 -3.10
C SER A 83 -1.78 9.35 -4.08
N ARG A 84 -2.88 8.58 -4.09
CA ARG A 84 -4.08 8.81 -4.90
C ARG A 84 -3.86 8.84 -6.41
N GLY A 85 -2.70 8.39 -6.88
CA GLY A 85 -2.38 8.28 -8.30
C GLY A 85 -1.68 9.51 -8.83
N ASP A 86 -1.15 10.36 -7.95
CA ASP A 86 -0.45 11.58 -8.37
C ASP A 86 0.76 11.31 -9.27
N ALA A 87 1.28 12.38 -9.86
CA ALA A 87 2.44 12.33 -10.73
C ALA A 87 3.69 11.70 -10.09
N SER A 88 3.86 11.79 -8.75
CA SER A 88 5.03 11.23 -8.05
C SER A 88 4.94 9.70 -7.97
N GLU A 89 3.75 9.19 -7.67
CA GLU A 89 3.45 7.75 -7.69
C GLU A 89 3.65 7.17 -9.09
N VAL A 90 3.11 7.85 -10.11
CA VAL A 90 3.27 7.42 -11.52
C VAL A 90 4.74 7.47 -11.95
N ALA A 91 5.51 8.47 -11.52
CA ALA A 91 6.95 8.55 -11.80
C ALA A 91 7.70 7.35 -11.21
N LEU A 92 7.33 6.91 -10.01
CA LEU A 92 7.91 5.71 -9.40
C LEU A 92 7.58 4.44 -10.19
N TYR A 93 6.33 4.28 -10.65
CA TYR A 93 5.96 3.14 -11.50
C TYR A 93 6.72 3.16 -12.84
N ARG A 94 6.91 4.34 -13.43
CA ARG A 94 7.77 4.49 -14.62
C ARG A 94 9.23 4.13 -14.33
N ALA A 95 9.75 4.52 -13.17
CA ALA A 95 11.11 4.16 -12.76
C ALA A 95 11.28 2.65 -12.58
N LEU A 96 10.28 1.95 -12.02
CA LEU A 96 10.27 0.48 -11.93
C LEU A 96 10.34 -0.16 -13.33
N GLY A 97 9.63 0.42 -14.30
CA GLY A 97 9.69 0.01 -15.70
C GLY A 97 11.04 0.24 -16.37
N ARG A 98 11.95 1.03 -15.78
CA ARG A 98 13.33 1.22 -16.27
C ARG A 98 14.27 0.07 -15.91
N LEU A 99 13.81 -0.91 -15.13
CA LEU A 99 14.56 -2.14 -14.85
C LEU A 99 14.46 -3.08 -16.05
N PRO A 100 15.55 -3.29 -16.82
CA PRO A 100 15.49 -3.91 -18.15
C PRO A 100 15.03 -5.37 -18.10
N ARG A 101 15.40 -6.10 -17.03
CA ARG A 101 15.09 -7.54 -16.89
C ARG A 101 13.97 -7.85 -15.91
N LEU A 102 13.34 -6.83 -15.31
CA LEU A 102 12.28 -7.03 -14.32
C LEU A 102 11.06 -7.69 -14.98
N GLN A 103 10.75 -8.90 -14.57
CA GLN A 103 9.63 -9.71 -15.08
C GLN A 103 8.57 -9.93 -14.00
N HIS A 104 8.97 -10.04 -12.73
CA HIS A 104 8.05 -10.24 -11.62
C HIS A 104 8.14 -9.10 -10.61
N LEU A 105 7.03 -8.40 -10.44
CA LEU A 105 6.91 -7.29 -9.50
C LEU A 105 5.86 -7.61 -8.45
N ARG A 106 6.19 -7.41 -7.18
CA ARG A 106 5.24 -7.33 -6.08
C ARG A 106 5.32 -5.93 -5.46
N LEU A 107 4.19 -5.24 -5.46
CA LEU A 107 4.02 -3.94 -4.83
C LEU A 107 3.12 -4.06 -3.62
N ASP A 108 3.67 -3.74 -2.45
CA ASP A 108 2.89 -3.49 -1.25
C ASP A 108 2.71 -1.95 -1.16
N LEU A 109 1.47 -1.48 -1.35
CA LEU A 109 1.13 -0.06 -1.36
C LEU A 109 0.86 0.41 0.07
N ASP A 110 1.72 1.29 0.58
CA ASP A 110 1.56 1.90 1.90
C ASP A 110 0.46 2.95 1.87
N ALA A 111 -0.64 2.65 2.56
CA ALA A 111 -1.78 3.54 2.75
C ALA A 111 -1.82 4.16 4.16
N SER A 112 -0.70 4.11 4.90
CA SER A 112 -0.64 4.66 6.26
C SER A 112 -1.03 6.15 6.31
N PRO A 113 -1.68 6.57 7.41
CA PRO A 113 -2.04 7.96 7.59
C PRO A 113 -0.80 8.84 7.69
N THR A 114 -0.97 10.11 7.34
CA THR A 114 0.09 11.12 7.43
C THR A 114 0.69 11.18 8.84
N PRO A 115 2.03 11.23 8.97
CA PRO A 115 2.70 11.29 10.27
C PRO A 115 2.40 12.60 11.00
N PHE A 116 2.73 12.62 12.28
CA PHE A 116 2.60 13.82 13.09
C PHE A 116 3.65 14.87 12.75
N ILE A 117 3.26 16.12 12.94
CA ILE A 117 4.11 17.29 12.92
C ILE A 117 4.12 17.94 14.31
N GLU A 118 5.21 18.62 14.64
CA GLU A 118 5.30 19.47 15.82
C GLU A 118 4.79 20.86 15.46
N VAL A 119 3.80 21.34 16.22
CA VAL A 119 3.21 22.66 16.05
C VAL A 119 3.46 23.47 17.31
N VAL A 120 4.00 24.68 17.14
CA VAL A 120 4.23 25.62 18.25
C VAL A 120 2.97 26.45 18.45
N GLY A 121 2.33 26.30 19.60
CA GLY A 121 1.18 27.08 20.03
C GLY A 121 1.53 28.54 20.29
N GLY A 122 0.50 29.39 20.36
CA GLY A 122 0.68 30.84 20.62
C GLY A 122 1.27 31.17 21.98
N ASP A 123 1.25 30.23 22.92
CA ASP A 123 1.88 30.29 24.25
C ASP A 123 3.29 29.69 24.28
N GLY A 124 3.83 29.28 23.13
CA GLY A 124 5.14 28.64 23.00
C GLY A 124 5.16 27.15 23.31
N THR A 125 4.00 26.52 23.57
CA THR A 125 3.92 25.06 23.80
C THR A 125 4.10 24.29 22.49
N VAL A 126 4.85 23.19 22.52
CA VAL A 126 4.97 22.29 21.35
C VAL A 126 3.93 21.18 21.48
N VAL A 127 3.02 21.09 20.52
CA VAL A 127 1.96 20.08 20.47
C VAL A 127 2.11 19.24 19.20
N SER A 128 1.82 17.95 19.30
CA SER A 128 1.79 17.04 18.16
C SER A 128 0.44 17.15 17.45
N ASP A 129 0.44 17.49 16.16
CA ASP A 129 -0.75 17.54 15.29
C ASP A 129 -0.46 16.80 13.96
N THR A 130 -1.42 16.75 13.06
CA THR A 130 -1.25 16.37 11.64
C THR A 130 -1.35 17.62 10.76
N PRO A 131 -0.69 17.65 9.59
CA PRO A 131 -0.82 18.77 8.65
C PRO A 131 -2.26 18.86 8.12
N VAL A 132 -2.68 20.05 7.72
CA VAL A 132 -3.91 20.23 6.93
C VAL A 132 -3.50 20.19 5.48
N GLU A 133 -3.91 19.16 4.75
CA GLU A 133 -3.55 19.02 3.34
C GLU A 133 -4.30 20.05 2.48
N PRO A 134 -3.68 20.59 1.41
CA PRO A 134 -4.31 21.62 0.58
C PRO A 134 -5.66 21.25 -0.04
N TRP A 135 -5.96 19.96 -0.15
CA TRP A 135 -7.18 19.44 -0.75
C TRP A 135 -8.30 19.22 0.27
N PHE A 136 -8.04 19.40 1.57
CA PHE A 136 -9.09 19.32 2.59
C PHE A 136 -10.00 20.54 2.46
N ASP A 137 -11.30 20.29 2.29
CA ASP A 137 -12.32 21.31 2.48
C ASP A 137 -12.59 21.53 3.98
N ALA A 138 -13.52 22.44 4.30
CA ALA A 138 -13.87 22.74 5.70
C ALA A 138 -14.27 21.47 6.48
N TRP A 139 -14.98 20.53 5.84
CA TRP A 139 -15.37 19.25 6.44
C TRP A 139 -14.16 18.32 6.62
N GLY A 140 -13.28 18.22 5.62
CA GLY A 140 -12.08 17.40 5.67
C GLY A 140 -11.07 17.87 6.72
N ALA A 141 -11.06 19.18 7.01
CA ALA A 141 -10.21 19.80 8.03
C ALA A 141 -10.69 19.54 9.47
N GLU A 142 -11.91 19.04 9.68
CA GLU A 142 -12.43 18.72 11.01
C GLU A 142 -11.69 17.52 11.62
N TYR A 143 -11.33 17.63 12.90
CA TYR A 143 -10.76 16.50 13.64
C TYR A 143 -11.73 15.33 13.73
N MET A 144 -11.18 14.13 13.64
CA MET A 144 -11.93 12.88 13.81
C MET A 144 -12.15 12.61 15.31
N ARG A 145 -13.20 13.21 15.86
CA ARG A 145 -13.57 13.08 17.27
C ARG A 145 -14.15 11.70 17.59
N SER A 146 -14.19 11.36 18.88
CA SER A 146 -14.91 10.18 19.35
C SER A 146 -16.38 10.26 18.96
N MET A 147 -16.96 9.12 18.58
CA MET A 147 -18.37 9.04 18.20
C MET A 147 -19.08 7.97 19.00
N PHE A 148 -20.33 8.24 19.35
CA PHE A 148 -21.25 7.24 19.86
C PHE A 148 -22.23 6.87 18.74
N VAL A 149 -22.22 5.62 18.31
CA VAL A 149 -23.14 5.12 17.28
C VAL A 149 -23.83 3.87 17.81
N ASP A 150 -25.16 3.91 17.88
CA ASP A 150 -26.01 2.82 18.38
C ASP A 150 -25.53 2.23 19.73
N GLY A 151 -25.12 3.12 20.66
CA GLY A 151 -24.67 2.75 22.00
C GLY A 151 -23.19 2.34 22.11
N PHE A 152 -22.44 2.28 21.00
CA PHE A 152 -21.02 1.94 20.99
C PHE A 152 -20.14 3.19 20.92
N LEU A 153 -19.17 3.31 21.85
CA LEU A 153 -18.14 4.35 21.82
C LEU A 153 -17.01 3.94 20.88
N PHE A 154 -16.85 4.71 19.81
CA PHE A 154 -15.71 4.65 18.92
C PHE A 154 -14.67 5.71 19.33
N PRO A 155 -13.43 5.30 19.63
CA PRO A 155 -12.42 6.22 20.11
C PRO A 155 -12.04 7.23 19.03
N SER A 156 -11.63 8.42 19.49
CA SER A 156 -11.10 9.48 18.63
C SER A 156 -9.86 9.02 17.87
N LEU A 157 -9.69 9.47 16.62
CA LEU A 157 -8.43 9.33 15.87
C LEU A 157 -7.56 10.59 15.97
N PHE A 158 -7.89 11.52 16.88
CA PHE A 158 -7.10 12.73 17.13
C PHE A 158 -5.58 12.41 17.26
N PRO A 159 -4.69 13.22 16.66
CA PRO A 159 -4.94 14.50 15.96
C PRO A 159 -5.32 14.37 14.48
N HIS A 160 -5.73 13.20 13.99
CA HIS A 160 -6.16 13.06 12.59
C HIS A 160 -7.51 13.72 12.35
N ARG A 161 -7.74 14.04 11.07
CA ARG A 161 -8.91 14.76 10.56
C ARG A 161 -9.70 13.85 9.63
N LYS A 162 -10.95 14.20 9.33
CA LYS A 162 -11.79 13.44 8.40
C LYS A 162 -11.12 13.27 7.03
N GLY A 163 -10.44 14.30 6.54
CA GLY A 163 -9.65 14.27 5.30
C GLY A 163 -8.53 13.23 5.30
N HIS A 164 -7.87 13.02 6.44
CA HIS A 164 -6.86 11.96 6.56
C HIS A 164 -7.46 10.56 6.47
N LEU A 165 -8.66 10.35 7.02
CA LEU A 165 -9.35 9.07 6.89
C LEU A 165 -9.84 8.84 5.45
N LEU A 166 -10.27 9.90 4.75
CA LEU A 166 -10.53 9.83 3.30
C LEU A 166 -9.27 9.37 2.55
N ASP A 167 -8.10 9.98 2.81
CA ASP A 167 -6.84 9.58 2.18
C ASP A 167 -6.52 8.11 2.43
N VAL A 168 -6.67 7.64 3.67
CA VAL A 168 -6.46 6.24 4.01
C VAL A 168 -7.38 5.32 3.20
N PHE A 169 -8.66 5.66 3.05
CA PHE A 169 -9.60 4.88 2.25
C PHE A 169 -9.23 4.89 0.76
N VAL A 170 -8.96 6.06 0.19
CA VAL A 170 -8.55 6.18 -1.23
C VAL A 170 -7.27 5.39 -1.49
N ASN A 171 -6.29 5.49 -0.60
CA ASN A 171 -5.00 4.83 -0.76
C ASN A 171 -5.07 3.32 -0.47
N SER A 172 -6.08 2.86 0.28
CA SER A 172 -6.33 1.44 0.52
C SER A 172 -7.13 0.77 -0.61
N ALA A 173 -7.85 1.55 -1.42
CA ALA A 173 -8.71 1.07 -2.50
C ALA A 173 -7.88 0.54 -3.69
N VAL A 174 -7.85 -0.79 -3.87
CA VAL A 174 -7.18 -1.42 -5.01
C VAL A 174 -8.15 -2.36 -5.72
N ASP A 175 -8.53 -2.02 -6.95
CA ASP A 175 -9.38 -2.86 -7.80
C ASP A 175 -8.60 -3.39 -9.03
N GLU A 176 -9.32 -4.13 -9.89
CA GLU A 176 -8.78 -4.64 -11.15
C GLU A 176 -8.25 -3.52 -12.07
N GLY A 177 -8.98 -2.41 -12.14
CA GLY A 177 -8.66 -1.28 -13.03
C GLY A 177 -7.35 -0.61 -12.64
N LEU A 178 -7.13 -0.37 -11.34
CA LEU A 178 -5.86 0.14 -10.84
C LEU A 178 -4.72 -0.87 -11.03
N ALA A 179 -4.95 -2.15 -10.73
CA ALA A 179 -3.92 -3.17 -10.94
C ALA A 179 -3.47 -3.26 -12.41
N ARG A 180 -4.42 -3.19 -13.36
CA ARG A 180 -4.13 -3.11 -14.80
C ARG A 180 -3.37 -1.83 -15.17
N SER A 181 -3.79 -0.70 -14.61
CA SER A 181 -3.16 0.60 -14.88
C SER A 181 -1.71 0.63 -14.40
N ILE A 182 -1.42 0.15 -13.19
CA ILE A 182 -0.06 0.03 -12.66
C ILE A 182 0.78 -0.88 -13.56
N PHE A 183 0.25 -2.05 -13.95
CA PHE A 183 0.94 -2.96 -14.87
C PHE A 183 1.29 -2.26 -16.19
N ALA A 184 0.33 -1.55 -16.78
CA ALA A 184 0.52 -0.84 -18.05
C ALA A 184 1.55 0.28 -17.95
N VAL A 185 1.60 1.03 -16.84
CA VAL A 185 2.62 2.08 -16.62
C VAL A 185 4.01 1.49 -16.52
N VAL A 186 4.18 0.43 -15.71
CA VAL A 186 5.48 -0.24 -15.52
C VAL A 186 5.95 -0.89 -16.83
N ASP A 187 5.07 -1.65 -17.49
CA ASP A 187 5.42 -2.35 -18.74
C ASP A 187 5.64 -1.37 -19.89
N GLY A 188 4.81 -0.34 -20.01
CA GLY A 188 4.94 0.70 -21.04
C GLY A 188 6.25 1.48 -20.90
N ALA A 189 6.71 1.77 -19.68
CA ALA A 189 7.99 2.44 -19.45
C ALA A 189 9.21 1.63 -19.93
N LYS A 190 9.10 0.30 -20.08
CA LYS A 190 10.19 -0.52 -20.65
C LYS A 190 10.51 -0.18 -22.09
N SER A 191 9.52 0.25 -22.87
CA SER A 191 9.71 0.66 -24.28
C SER A 191 10.67 1.85 -24.45
N THR A 192 10.88 2.63 -23.39
CA THR A 192 11.75 3.80 -23.40
C THR A 192 13.22 3.47 -23.11
N ILE A 193 13.52 2.21 -22.76
CA ILE A 193 14.90 1.74 -22.54
C ILE A 193 15.55 1.51 -23.91
N GLY A 194 16.58 2.29 -24.23
CA GLY A 194 17.40 2.09 -25.42
C GLY A 194 18.59 1.19 -25.14
N GLY A 195 18.89 0.27 -26.07
CA GLY A 195 20.07 -0.59 -26.04
C GLY A 195 19.95 -1.78 -25.07
N GLY A 196 20.43 -2.95 -25.51
CA GLY A 196 20.42 -4.18 -24.73
C GLY A 196 19.11 -4.97 -24.79
N GLU A 197 19.10 -6.12 -24.11
CA GLU A 197 17.95 -7.00 -24.00
C GLU A 197 17.00 -6.50 -22.91
N VAL A 198 15.76 -6.17 -23.29
CA VAL A 198 14.69 -5.74 -22.40
C VAL A 198 13.62 -6.82 -22.37
N LEU A 199 13.29 -7.30 -21.17
CA LEU A 199 12.26 -8.31 -20.96
C LEU A 199 10.95 -7.64 -20.51
N PRO A 200 9.80 -8.08 -21.04
CA PRO A 200 8.51 -7.54 -20.66
C PRO A 200 8.17 -7.88 -19.21
N LEU A 201 7.25 -7.12 -18.62
CA LEU A 201 6.69 -7.51 -17.33
C LEU A 201 5.77 -8.72 -17.54
N GLU A 202 6.00 -9.79 -16.76
CA GLU A 202 5.23 -11.04 -16.82
C GLU A 202 4.16 -11.10 -15.74
N ARG A 203 4.45 -10.52 -14.57
CA ARG A 203 3.61 -10.64 -13.38
C ARG A 203 3.68 -9.39 -12.53
N LEU A 204 2.51 -8.90 -12.11
CA LEU A 204 2.35 -7.93 -11.04
C LEU A 204 1.46 -8.53 -9.94
N GLU A 205 1.96 -8.52 -8.71
CA GLU A 205 1.13 -8.61 -7.51
C GLU A 205 1.03 -7.23 -6.88
N VAL A 206 -0.18 -6.80 -6.53
CA VAL A 206 -0.40 -5.52 -5.87
C VAL A 206 -1.44 -5.67 -4.76
N ALA A 207 -1.17 -5.06 -3.61
CA ALA A 207 -2.09 -4.94 -2.49
C ALA A 207 -1.81 -3.63 -1.76
N ALA A 208 -2.82 -3.06 -1.11
CA ALA A 208 -2.61 -1.99 -0.14
C ALA A 208 -2.54 -2.55 1.29
N GLY A 209 -1.81 -1.87 2.15
CA GLY A 209 -1.67 -2.19 3.55
C GLY A 209 -1.48 -0.96 4.41
N ASN A 210 -1.27 -1.17 5.71
CA ASN A 210 -0.87 -0.13 6.67
C ASN A 210 -1.86 1.02 6.92
N GLY A 211 -3.04 1.06 6.28
CA GLY A 211 -4.04 2.12 6.49
C GLY A 211 -4.56 2.25 7.92
N ASN A 212 -4.37 1.22 8.74
CA ASN A 212 -4.74 1.19 10.15
C ASN A 212 -3.64 1.72 11.10
N LEU A 213 -2.46 2.11 10.59
CA LEU A 213 -1.31 2.49 11.41
C LEU A 213 -1.37 3.94 11.95
N PHE A 214 -2.51 4.34 12.51
CA PHE A 214 -2.68 5.63 13.18
C PHE A 214 -1.72 5.74 14.38
N PRO A 215 -0.81 6.73 14.43
CA PRO A 215 0.28 6.73 15.40
C PRO A 215 -0.09 6.73 16.90
N HIS A 216 -1.30 7.16 17.27
CA HIS A 216 -1.75 7.26 18.67
C HIS A 216 -2.72 6.17 19.15
N THR A 217 -3.02 5.15 18.34
CA THR A 217 -3.96 4.10 18.75
C THR A 217 -3.30 3.08 19.69
N GLN A 218 -2.93 3.51 20.90
CA GLN A 218 -2.71 2.61 22.04
C GLN A 218 -4.02 1.91 22.47
N GLN A 219 -5.17 2.31 21.93
CA GLN A 219 -6.46 1.68 22.16
C GLN A 219 -6.77 0.66 21.06
N ARG A 220 -6.64 -0.64 21.39
CA ARG A 220 -7.05 -1.79 20.57
C ARG A 220 -8.45 -1.66 19.93
N THR A 221 -9.33 -0.85 20.50
CA THR A 221 -10.72 -0.63 20.07
C THR A 221 -10.87 0.15 18.76
N SER A 222 -9.88 0.99 18.38
CA SER A 222 -9.87 1.69 17.09
C SER A 222 -9.58 0.75 15.91
N TRP A 223 -8.82 -0.32 16.15
CA TRP A 223 -8.42 -1.32 15.15
C TRP A 223 -9.63 -2.04 14.57
N SER A 224 -10.53 -2.48 15.44
CA SER A 224 -11.75 -3.22 15.07
C SER A 224 -12.75 -2.39 14.28
N ALA A 225 -12.71 -1.07 14.42
CA ALA A 225 -13.69 -0.19 13.78
C ALA A 225 -13.33 0.08 12.30
N LEU A 226 -12.04 0.10 11.95
CA LEU A 226 -11.57 0.36 10.59
C LEU A 226 -11.41 -0.91 9.74
N GLU A 227 -11.19 -2.06 10.40
CA GLU A 227 -10.97 -3.35 9.73
C GLU A 227 -12.01 -3.70 8.65
N PRO A 228 -13.33 -3.47 8.84
CA PRO A 228 -14.30 -3.79 7.80
C PRO A 228 -14.16 -2.95 6.52
N TYR A 229 -13.65 -1.72 6.63
CA TYR A 229 -13.37 -0.89 5.46
C TYR A 229 -12.04 -1.29 4.84
N LEU A 230 -11.00 -1.34 5.66
CA LEU A 230 -9.63 -1.51 5.17
C LEU A 230 -9.38 -2.95 4.73
N HIS A 231 -9.66 -3.95 5.56
CA HIS A 231 -9.37 -5.34 5.26
C HIS A 231 -10.47 -6.01 4.44
N ASP A 232 -11.75 -5.78 4.77
CA ASP A 232 -12.86 -6.50 4.13
C ASP A 232 -13.33 -5.88 2.81
N ALA A 233 -13.32 -4.54 2.70
CA ALA A 233 -13.74 -3.87 1.48
C ALA A 233 -12.55 -3.55 0.56
N LEU A 234 -11.55 -2.78 1.03
CA LEU A 234 -10.60 -2.05 0.19
C LEU A 234 -9.27 -2.77 -0.12
N ALA A 235 -8.63 -3.41 0.86
CA ALA A 235 -7.28 -4.01 0.75
C ALA A 235 -7.28 -5.35 0.00
N ARG A 236 -7.91 -5.35 -1.17
CA ARG A 236 -7.94 -6.49 -2.08
C ARG A 236 -6.55 -6.68 -2.68
N LYS A 237 -6.12 -7.93 -2.74
CA LYS A 237 -4.87 -8.31 -3.38
C LYS A 237 -5.14 -8.77 -4.80
N TRP A 238 -4.44 -8.20 -5.76
CA TRP A 238 -4.60 -8.50 -7.18
C TRP A 238 -3.36 -9.14 -7.77
N LEU A 239 -3.58 -10.00 -8.75
CA LEU A 239 -2.55 -10.62 -9.58
C LEU A 239 -2.87 -10.35 -11.05
N VAL A 240 -1.96 -9.66 -11.72
CA VAL A 240 -1.95 -9.49 -13.18
C VAL A 240 -0.86 -10.39 -13.73
N ARG A 241 -1.18 -11.21 -14.72
CA ARG A 241 -0.21 -12.05 -15.45
C ARG A 241 -0.40 -11.93 -16.93
N ARG A 242 0.71 -11.87 -17.65
CA ARG A 242 0.73 -12.03 -19.09
C ARG A 242 0.43 -13.48 -19.47
N ASP A 243 -0.21 -13.69 -20.60
CA ASP A 243 -0.38 -15.03 -21.16
C ASP A 243 0.98 -15.69 -21.44
N VAL A 244 1.02 -17.00 -21.25
CA VAL A 244 2.24 -17.81 -21.44
C VAL A 244 2.49 -18.13 -22.90
N ARG A 245 1.48 -18.02 -23.76
CA ARG A 245 1.61 -18.29 -25.19
C ARG A 245 2.17 -17.08 -25.92
N ASP A 246 3.14 -17.32 -26.80
CA ASP A 246 3.84 -16.27 -27.55
C ASP A 246 2.92 -15.49 -28.52
N ASP A 247 1.85 -16.12 -29.01
CA ASP A 247 0.84 -15.51 -29.90
C ASP A 247 -0.25 -14.72 -29.15
N ALA A 248 -0.30 -14.85 -27.81
CA ALA A 248 -1.31 -14.22 -26.96
C ALA A 248 -0.70 -13.26 -25.92
N ARG A 249 0.54 -12.80 -26.11
CA ARG A 249 1.30 -12.00 -25.12
C ARG A 249 0.67 -10.65 -24.78
N GLN A 250 -0.25 -10.15 -25.60
CA GLN A 250 -1.08 -8.98 -25.34
C GLN A 250 -2.20 -9.25 -24.32
N VAL A 251 -2.54 -10.52 -24.07
CA VAL A 251 -3.62 -10.91 -23.16
C VAL A 251 -3.10 -10.89 -21.72
N LEU A 252 -3.82 -10.18 -20.86
CA LEU A 252 -3.56 -10.11 -19.42
C LEU A 252 -4.66 -10.85 -18.65
N HIS A 253 -4.25 -11.87 -17.92
CA HIS A 253 -5.06 -12.59 -16.94
C HIS A 253 -5.01 -11.85 -15.62
N VAL A 254 -6.13 -11.30 -15.19
CA VAL A 254 -6.24 -10.57 -13.92
C VAL A 254 -7.20 -11.30 -13.01
N ARG A 255 -6.80 -11.47 -11.75
CA ARG A 255 -7.65 -12.06 -10.72
C ARG A 255 -7.33 -11.53 -9.35
N GLU A 256 -8.34 -11.50 -8.51
CA GLU A 256 -8.20 -11.24 -7.08
C GLU A 256 -7.61 -12.49 -6.38
N LEU A 257 -6.61 -12.30 -5.53
CA LEU A 257 -5.92 -13.36 -4.79
C LEU A 257 -6.51 -13.63 -3.41
N CYS A 258 -7.09 -12.61 -2.79
CA CYS A 258 -7.72 -12.71 -1.48
C CYS A 258 -9.11 -12.08 -1.55
N HIS A 259 -10.13 -12.89 -1.87
CA HIS A 259 -11.53 -12.48 -1.86
C HIS A 259 -12.26 -12.94 -0.60
N ARG A 260 -13.29 -12.19 -0.19
CA ARG A 260 -14.14 -12.45 0.98
C ARG A 260 -14.63 -13.91 1.05
N ASP A 261 -14.99 -14.49 -0.08
CA ASP A 261 -15.62 -15.81 -0.17
C ASP A 261 -14.71 -16.91 -0.75
N GLN A 262 -13.50 -16.58 -1.24
CA GLN A 262 -12.67 -17.50 -2.03
C GLN A 262 -11.18 -17.52 -1.66
N CYS A 263 -10.77 -16.92 -0.53
CA CYS A 263 -9.35 -16.90 -0.14
C CYS A 263 -8.79 -18.33 0.04
N PRO A 264 -7.82 -18.77 -0.80
CA PRO A 264 -7.24 -20.11 -0.72
C PRO A 264 -6.35 -20.33 0.52
N CYS A 265 -6.03 -19.25 1.22
CA CYS A 265 -5.24 -19.19 2.45
C CYS A 265 -5.82 -20.06 3.59
N GLY A 266 -7.15 -20.17 3.67
CA GLY A 266 -7.82 -21.00 4.67
C GLY A 266 -7.76 -22.49 4.34
N ALA A 267 -7.57 -22.85 3.07
CA ALA A 267 -7.59 -24.23 2.59
C ALA A 267 -6.19 -24.88 2.49
N ARG A 268 -5.12 -24.08 2.44
CA ARG A 268 -3.76 -24.56 2.15
C ARG A 268 -2.74 -24.25 3.24
N GLY A 269 -3.06 -24.52 4.51
CA GLY A 269 -2.07 -24.65 5.59
C GLY A 269 -0.96 -23.59 5.64
N THR A 270 -1.22 -22.38 5.11
CA THR A 270 -0.19 -21.35 4.95
C THR A 270 0.23 -20.92 6.35
N PRO A 271 1.54 -20.71 6.60
CA PRO A 271 2.01 -20.26 7.90
C PRO A 271 1.18 -19.08 8.38
N ARG A 272 0.68 -19.17 9.62
CA ARG A 272 -0.12 -18.10 10.25
C ARG A 272 0.67 -16.80 10.15
N GLY A 273 0.13 -15.80 9.46
CA GLY A 273 0.77 -14.48 9.31
C GLY A 273 0.75 -13.85 7.92
N LEU A 274 0.25 -14.55 6.87
CA LEU A 274 0.14 -13.98 5.51
C LEU A 274 -1.29 -13.90 4.96
N CYS A 275 -2.28 -14.32 5.75
CA CYS A 275 -3.67 -13.95 5.51
C CYS A 275 -4.37 -13.71 6.85
N ASP A 276 -4.95 -12.52 7.00
CA ASP A 276 -5.59 -12.01 8.21
C ASP A 276 -6.97 -12.63 8.50
N TRP A 277 -7.35 -13.70 7.81
CA TRP A 277 -8.67 -14.34 7.98
C TRP A 277 -8.89 -14.95 9.39
N GLY A 278 -7.82 -15.15 10.16
CA GLY A 278 -7.90 -15.54 11.57
C GLY A 278 -8.63 -14.51 12.45
N LEU A 279 -8.52 -13.22 12.14
CA LEU A 279 -9.23 -12.13 12.84
C LEU A 279 -10.70 -12.04 12.43
N ARG A 280 -11.00 -12.36 11.16
CA ARG A 280 -12.37 -12.42 10.60
C ARG A 280 -13.32 -13.35 11.35
N LYS A 281 -12.85 -14.56 11.72
CA LYS A 281 -13.63 -15.50 12.54
C LYS A 281 -13.86 -14.97 13.96
N ALA A 282 -12.97 -14.13 14.46
CA ALA A 282 -13.14 -13.49 15.76
C ALA A 282 -14.21 -12.39 15.66
N HIS A 283 -14.17 -11.51 14.66
CA HIS A 283 -15.17 -10.45 14.47
C HIS A 283 -16.59 -10.97 14.20
N GLN A 284 -16.76 -11.99 13.36
CA GLN A 284 -18.08 -12.62 13.15
C GLN A 284 -18.65 -13.28 14.40
N ARG A 285 -17.80 -13.71 15.34
CA ARG A 285 -18.22 -14.38 16.58
C ARG A 285 -18.39 -13.41 17.77
N LEU A 286 -17.78 -12.22 17.71
CA LEU A 286 -17.70 -11.28 18.85
C LEU A 286 -18.72 -10.14 18.79
N GLY A 287 -19.36 -9.85 17.65
CA GLY A 287 -20.35 -8.79 17.53
C GLY A 287 -21.78 -9.22 17.91
N THR A 288 -22.49 -8.37 18.67
CA THR A 288 -23.94 -8.46 18.88
C THR A 288 -24.69 -8.32 17.53
N ALA A 289 -25.97 -8.69 17.47
CA ALA A 289 -26.78 -8.48 16.26
C ALA A 289 -26.80 -7.00 15.83
N GLU A 290 -26.81 -6.09 16.80
CA GLU A 290 -26.76 -4.63 16.60
C GLU A 290 -25.44 -4.19 15.97
N TYR A 291 -24.30 -4.75 16.38
CA TYR A 291 -23.01 -4.45 15.75
C TYR A 291 -22.97 -4.90 14.28
N ARG A 292 -23.63 -6.02 13.95
CA ARG A 292 -23.73 -6.49 12.55
C ARG A 292 -24.60 -5.56 11.71
N GLU A 293 -25.77 -5.18 12.23
CA GLU A 293 -26.65 -4.22 11.56
C GLU A 293 -25.98 -2.86 11.34
N LEU A 294 -25.22 -2.38 12.34
CA LEU A 294 -24.41 -1.17 12.23
C LEU A 294 -23.38 -1.29 11.10
N MET A 295 -22.67 -2.43 11.03
CA MET A 295 -21.72 -2.67 9.94
C MET A 295 -22.40 -2.82 8.58
N ASP A 296 -23.60 -3.40 8.50
CA ASP A 296 -24.39 -3.47 7.27
C ASP A 296 -24.81 -2.07 6.77
N LYS A 297 -25.02 -1.12 7.69
CA LYS A 297 -25.28 0.31 7.38
C LYS A 297 -24.02 1.13 7.08
N GLY A 298 -22.87 0.49 6.96
CA GLY A 298 -21.62 1.17 6.64
C GLY A 298 -20.80 1.59 7.84
N GLY A 299 -21.13 1.16 9.07
CA GLY A 299 -20.32 1.31 10.27
C GLY A 299 -20.11 2.74 10.81
N PRO A 300 -19.22 2.94 11.80
CA PRO A 300 -18.98 4.24 12.42
C PRO A 300 -18.36 5.29 11.49
N PHE A 301 -17.71 4.85 10.42
CA PHE A 301 -17.08 5.72 9.42
C PHE A 301 -17.92 5.82 8.13
N ALA A 302 -19.20 5.45 8.19
CA ALA A 302 -20.12 5.50 7.04
C ALA A 302 -20.20 6.89 6.40
N GLU A 303 -20.11 7.96 7.19
CA GLU A 303 -20.12 9.34 6.69
C GLU A 303 -18.93 9.61 5.77
N VAL A 304 -17.74 9.19 6.19
CA VAL A 304 -16.49 9.34 5.44
C VAL A 304 -16.52 8.48 4.18
N TRP A 305 -16.99 7.24 4.31
CA TRP A 305 -17.16 6.32 3.18
C TRP A 305 -18.11 6.87 2.13
N ARG A 306 -19.35 7.23 2.52
CA ARG A 306 -20.40 7.71 1.61
C ARG A 306 -20.03 9.02 0.91
N ARG A 307 -19.11 9.79 1.50
CA ARG A 307 -18.56 10.98 0.85
C ARG A 307 -17.65 10.64 -0.34
N LEU A 308 -16.86 9.56 -0.24
CA LEU A 308 -16.02 9.08 -1.36
C LEU A 308 -16.85 8.32 -2.39
N TRP A 309 -17.68 7.40 -1.91
CA TRP A 309 -18.45 6.50 -2.73
C TRP A 309 -19.91 6.54 -2.30
N PRO A 310 -20.68 7.51 -2.82
CA PRO A 310 -22.10 7.60 -2.53
C PRO A 310 -22.83 6.38 -3.11
N ASP A 311 -23.95 6.02 -2.48
CA ASP A 311 -24.80 4.94 -2.96
C ASP A 311 -25.27 5.23 -4.39
N ARG A 312 -25.01 4.29 -5.30
CA ARG A 312 -25.38 4.40 -6.72
C ARG A 312 -26.78 3.84 -6.99
N GLY A 313 -27.46 3.27 -5.99
CA GLY A 313 -28.79 2.65 -6.13
C GLY A 313 -28.78 1.38 -6.98
N ASP A 314 -27.60 0.77 -7.18
CA ASP A 314 -27.41 -0.43 -8.01
C ASP A 314 -27.61 -1.75 -7.24
N GLY A 315 -28.03 -1.65 -5.97
CA GLY A 315 -28.29 -2.80 -5.09
C GLY A 315 -27.03 -3.44 -4.51
N ARG A 316 -25.82 -2.94 -4.84
CA ARG A 316 -24.58 -3.41 -4.20
C ARG A 316 -24.48 -2.85 -2.78
N GLY A 317 -24.00 -3.67 -1.85
CA GLY A 317 -23.66 -3.21 -0.51
C GLY A 317 -22.52 -2.20 -0.53
N TRP A 318 -22.41 -1.38 0.51
CA TRP A 318 -21.36 -0.33 0.58
C TRP A 318 -19.95 -0.90 0.42
N TRP A 319 -19.68 -2.14 0.85
CA TRP A 319 -18.38 -2.82 0.73
C TRP A 319 -18.01 -3.25 -0.71
N GLU A 320 -18.96 -3.21 -1.64
CA GLU A 320 -18.79 -3.48 -3.07
C GLU A 320 -18.95 -2.22 -3.94
N ALA A 321 -19.59 -1.18 -3.39
CA ALA A 321 -19.87 0.07 -4.08
C ALA A 321 -18.70 1.06 -3.94
N TRP A 322 -17.52 0.66 -4.40
CA TRP A 322 -16.35 1.53 -4.48
C TRP A 322 -15.50 1.21 -5.70
N GLU A 323 -14.75 2.21 -6.16
CA GLU A 323 -13.77 2.09 -7.24
C GLU A 323 -12.51 2.83 -6.79
N SER A 324 -11.36 2.28 -7.14
CA SER A 324 -10.07 2.89 -6.86
C SER A 324 -9.90 4.19 -7.66
N TRP A 325 -9.14 5.14 -7.11
CA TRP A 325 -8.83 6.36 -7.84
C TRP A 325 -7.82 6.07 -8.96
N PRO A 326 -8.04 6.58 -10.18
CA PRO A 326 -7.17 6.30 -11.32
C PRO A 326 -5.79 6.94 -11.14
N LEU A 327 -4.82 6.49 -11.95
CA LEU A 327 -3.51 7.12 -12.05
C LEU A 327 -3.60 8.41 -12.89
N GLU A 328 -2.92 9.46 -12.47
CA GLU A 328 -2.71 10.69 -13.23
C GLU A 328 -1.67 10.44 -14.32
N LEU A 329 -2.11 9.86 -15.45
CA LEU A 329 -1.20 9.50 -16.52
C LEU A 329 -0.60 10.71 -17.26
N GLY A 330 -1.16 11.91 -17.06
CA GLY A 330 -0.92 13.08 -17.89
C GLY A 330 -1.43 12.84 -19.32
N SER A 331 -2.07 13.82 -19.94
CA SER A 331 -2.30 13.74 -21.39
C SER A 331 -0.94 13.62 -22.07
N ALA A 332 -0.67 12.48 -22.71
CA ALA A 332 0.48 12.30 -23.58
C ALA A 332 0.44 13.42 -24.64
N GLY A 333 1.32 14.41 -24.48
CA GLY A 333 1.55 15.48 -25.44
C GLY A 333 2.65 15.09 -26.42
#